data_AF-A0A1V5J5W5-F1
#
_entry.id   AF-A0A1V5J5W5-F1
#
_cell.length_a   1.000
_cell.length_b   1.000
_cell.length_c   1.000
_cell.angle_alpha   90.00
_cell.angle_beta   90.00
_cell.angle_gamma   90.00
#
_symmetry.space_group_name_H-M   'P 1'
#
loop_
_entity.id
_entity.type
_entity.pdbx_description
1 polymer ?
#
loop_
_entity_poly.entity_id
_entity_poly.type
_entity_poly.pdbx_seq_one_letter_code
_entity_poly.pdbx_strand_id
1 'polypeptide(L)'
;MTYNIHAGLGVDFVYSLDRIADLIRAEQADITGLCEAEQRTVKANFHDQAGLIAGKLGFYYAHGPIFPRSTGFFCNAPISRFPILSHRIHQLPNPNRAQPRAALEA
;
A
#
# COMPACT_ATOMS: atom_id res chain seq x y z
N MET A 1 10.83 -2.70 6.57
CA MET A 1 11.03 -2.67 5.10
C MET A 1 10.23 -1.50 4.50
N THR A 2 10.66 -0.93 3.38
CA THR A 2 9.81 -0.08 2.53
C THR A 2 9.77 -0.69 1.13
N TYR A 3 8.61 -0.74 0.51
CA TYR A 3 8.45 -1.38 -0.79
C TYR A 3 7.44 -0.65 -1.68
N ASN A 4 7.90 -0.13 -2.81
CA ASN A 4 7.05 0.36 -3.87
C ASN A 4 6.56 -0.83 -4.69
N ILE A 5 5.27 -1.14 -4.61
CA ILE A 5 4.70 -2.35 -5.20
C ILE A 5 4.14 -2.15 -6.61
N HIS A 6 4.27 -0.93 -7.16
CA HIS A 6 3.81 -0.58 -8.50
C HIS A 6 2.40 -1.11 -8.83
N ALA A 7 1.43 -0.86 -7.93
CA ALA A 7 0.07 -1.38 -8.02
C ALA A 7 -0.04 -2.91 -8.18
N GLY A 8 0.90 -3.68 -7.63
CA GLY A 8 0.92 -5.14 -7.71
C GLY A 8 1.50 -5.71 -9.01
N LEU A 9 2.00 -4.85 -9.90
CA LEU A 9 2.53 -5.24 -11.21
C LEU A 9 4.04 -5.48 -11.14
N GLY A 10 4.48 -6.69 -11.46
CA GLY A 10 5.90 -7.00 -11.57
C GLY A 10 6.55 -6.46 -12.84
N VAL A 11 7.89 -6.53 -12.90
CA VAL A 11 8.68 -6.20 -14.12
C VAL A 11 8.40 -7.14 -15.29
N ASP A 12 7.84 -8.31 -15.00
CA ASP A 12 7.31 -9.28 -15.96
C ASP A 12 5.90 -8.94 -16.44
N PHE A 13 5.36 -7.79 -16.03
CA PHE A 13 4.00 -7.34 -16.30
C PHE A 13 2.91 -8.26 -15.76
N VAL A 14 3.24 -9.11 -14.78
CA VAL A 14 2.27 -9.98 -14.11
C VAL A 14 1.79 -9.31 -12.83
N TYR A 15 0.47 -9.19 -12.70
CA TYR A 15 -0.17 -8.75 -11.47
C TYR A 15 -0.15 -9.88 -10.43
N SER A 16 0.53 -9.70 -9.30
CA SER A 16 0.59 -10.71 -8.24
C SER A 16 0.81 -10.09 -6.85
N LEU A 17 -0.22 -10.13 -6.02
CA LEU A 17 -0.10 -9.75 -4.61
C LEU A 17 0.56 -10.86 -3.77
N ASP A 18 0.45 -12.11 -4.20
CA ASP A 18 1.11 -13.26 -3.56
C ASP A 18 2.63 -13.10 -3.60
N ARG A 19 3.19 -12.73 -4.75
CA ARG A 19 4.62 -12.45 -4.89
C ARG A 19 5.12 -11.40 -3.89
N ILE A 20 4.33 -10.36 -3.65
CA ILE A 20 4.67 -9.30 -2.70
C ILE A 20 4.63 -9.83 -1.26
N ALA A 21 3.57 -10.55 -0.90
CA ALA A 21 3.44 -11.15 0.44
C ALA A 21 4.57 -12.16 0.71
N ASP A 22 4.90 -13.00 -0.27
CA ASP A 22 5.95 -13.99 -0.16
C ASP A 22 7.32 -13.35 0.03
N LEU A 23 7.62 -12.25 -0.68
CA LEU A 23 8.83 -11.49 -0.48
C LEU A 23 8.91 -10.89 0.94
N ILE A 24 7.84 -10.23 1.40
CA ILE A 24 7.79 -9.66 2.75
C ILE A 24 8.02 -10.74 3.82
N ARG A 25 7.43 -11.93 3.63
CA ARG A 25 7.61 -13.07 4.52
C ARG A 25 9.05 -13.61 4.49
N ALA A 26 9.65 -13.73 3.31
CA ALA A 26 11.01 -14.22 3.14
C ALA A 26 12.05 -13.28 3.77
N GLU A 27 11.85 -11.96 3.66
CA GLU A 27 12.68 -10.94 4.30
C GLU A 27 12.42 -10.81 5.81
N GLN A 28 11.47 -11.58 6.36
CA GLN A 28 11.08 -11.59 7.77
C GLN A 28 10.76 -10.17 8.31
N ALA A 29 10.18 -9.31 7.46
CA ALA A 29 9.94 -7.92 7.83
C ALA A 29 8.75 -7.80 8.79
N ASP A 30 9.00 -7.27 9.99
CA ASP A 30 7.96 -7.02 10.99
C ASP A 30 6.99 -5.90 10.61
N ILE A 31 7.52 -4.86 9.96
CA ILE A 31 6.78 -3.68 9.53
C ILE A 31 7.22 -3.34 8.11
N THR A 32 6.25 -3.16 7.22
CA THR A 32 6.47 -2.81 5.82
C THR A 32 5.62 -1.61 5.41
N GLY A 33 6.25 -0.53 4.96
CA GLY A 33 5.55 0.56 4.28
C GLY A 33 5.37 0.24 2.80
N LEU A 34 4.12 0.06 2.36
CA LEU A 34 3.79 -0.10 0.94
C LEU A 34 3.58 1.27 0.29
N CYS A 35 4.28 1.50 -0.82
CA CYS A 35 4.10 2.64 -1.70
C CYS A 35 3.50 2.23 -3.05
N GLU A 36 2.78 3.17 -3.68
CA GLU A 36 2.04 2.94 -4.94
C GLU A 36 1.06 1.77 -4.88
N ALA A 37 0.45 1.57 -3.71
CA ALA A 37 -0.65 0.64 -3.56
C ALA A 37 -1.94 1.27 -4.11
N GLU A 38 -2.90 0.39 -4.44
CA GLU A 38 -4.23 0.77 -4.88
C GLU A 38 -5.29 0.22 -3.93
N GLN A 39 -6.33 1.01 -3.72
CA GLN A 39 -7.50 0.58 -2.97
C GLN A 39 -8.74 0.70 -3.84
N ARG A 40 -9.33 -0.45 -4.20
CA ARG A 40 -10.61 -0.57 -4.91
C ARG A 40 -10.67 0.18 -6.25
N THR A 41 -9.55 0.21 -6.96
CA THR A 41 -9.47 0.84 -8.28
C THR A 41 -9.67 -0.18 -9.40
N VAL A 42 -10.22 0.23 -10.54
CA VAL A 42 -10.50 -0.68 -11.68
C VAL A 42 -9.22 -1.39 -12.14
N LYS A 43 -8.12 -0.65 -12.24
CA LYS A 43 -6.82 -1.21 -12.67
C LYS A 43 -6.24 -2.25 -11.71
N ALA A 44 -6.69 -2.26 -10.46
CA ALA A 44 -6.28 -3.21 -9.43
C ALA A 44 -7.35 -4.28 -9.18
N ASN A 45 -8.25 -4.53 -10.15
CA ASN A 45 -9.37 -5.48 -10.03
C ASN A 45 -10.26 -5.21 -8.81
N PHE A 46 -10.42 -3.94 -8.43
CA PHE A 46 -11.13 -3.50 -7.23
C PHE A 46 -10.59 -4.07 -5.90
N HIS A 47 -9.36 -4.59 -5.90
CA HIS A 47 -8.73 -5.09 -4.70
C HIS A 47 -8.38 -3.97 -3.72
N ASP A 48 -8.52 -4.26 -2.42
CA ASP A 48 -7.79 -3.56 -1.38
C ASP A 48 -6.42 -4.24 -1.25
N GLN A 49 -5.41 -3.73 -1.97
CA GLN A 49 -4.14 -4.43 -2.09
C GLN A 49 -3.43 -4.58 -0.75
N ALA A 50 -3.42 -3.50 0.06
CA ALA A 50 -2.82 -3.53 1.38
C ALA A 50 -3.54 -4.53 2.30
N GLY A 51 -4.87 -4.51 2.30
CA GLY A 51 -5.66 -5.45 3.09
C GLY A 51 -5.47 -6.91 2.67
N LEU A 52 -5.39 -7.19 1.37
CA LEU A 52 -5.14 -8.54 0.86
C LEU A 52 -3.73 -9.04 1.17
N ILE A 53 -2.70 -8.19 1.03
CA ILE A 53 -1.32 -8.55 1.38
C ILE A 53 -1.22 -8.81 2.90
N ALA A 54 -1.79 -7.91 3.72
CA ALA A 54 -1.81 -8.05 5.17
C ALA A 54 -2.52 -9.34 5.60
N GLY A 55 -3.67 -9.66 4.99
CA GLY A 55 -4.41 -10.89 5.24
C GLY A 55 -3.60 -12.16 4.93
N LYS A 56 -2.81 -12.16 3.84
CA LYS A 56 -1.90 -13.28 3.48
C LYS A 56 -0.74 -13.46 4.47
N LEU A 57 -0.34 -12.39 5.13
CA LEU A 57 0.72 -12.40 6.14
C LEU A 57 0.20 -12.65 7.56
N GLY A 58 -1.11 -12.53 7.79
CA GLY A 58 -1.70 -12.50 9.14
C GLY A 58 -1.36 -11.21 9.90
N PHE A 59 -1.15 -10.10 9.18
CA PHE A 59 -0.70 -8.82 9.72
C PHE A 59 -1.85 -7.81 9.78
N TYR A 60 -1.63 -6.74 10.53
CA TYR A 60 -2.47 -5.54 10.57
C TYR A 60 -2.06 -4.56 9.48
N TYR A 61 -2.98 -3.69 9.07
CA TYR A 61 -2.69 -2.63 8.11
C TYR A 61 -3.54 -1.39 8.40
N ALA A 62 -3.09 -0.25 7.89
CA ALA A 62 -3.85 0.98 7.90
C ALA A 62 -4.03 1.52 6.48
N HIS A 63 -5.16 2.15 6.23
CA HIS A 63 -5.42 2.78 4.95
C HIS A 63 -4.75 4.16 4.90
N GLY A 64 -3.96 4.40 3.85
CA GLY A 64 -3.37 5.70 3.58
C GLY A 64 -3.72 6.26 2.21
N PRO A 65 -5.00 6.53 1.90
CA PRO A 65 -5.38 7.21 0.67
C PRO A 65 -4.66 8.55 0.52
N ILE A 66 -4.00 8.75 -0.61
CA ILE A 66 -3.33 10.01 -0.95
C ILE A 66 -4.27 10.89 -1.77
N PHE A 67 -4.84 10.34 -2.85
CA PHE A 67 -5.81 11.03 -3.70
C PHE A 67 -6.75 10.03 -4.39
N PRO A 68 -8.00 10.45 -4.70
CA PRO A 68 -8.96 9.59 -5.37
C PRO A 68 -8.58 9.33 -6.83
N ARG A 69 -8.99 8.18 -7.36
CA ARG A 69 -9.04 7.91 -8.81
C ARG A 69 -10.50 7.89 -9.27
N SER A 70 -10.73 7.58 -10.55
CA SER A 70 -12.08 7.37 -11.09
C SER A 70 -12.87 6.32 -10.29
N THR A 71 -12.18 5.31 -9.76
CA THR A 71 -12.68 4.42 -8.71
C THR A 71 -11.61 4.24 -7.65
N GLY A 72 -12.00 4.27 -6.38
CA GLY A 72 -11.10 4.04 -5.26
C GLY A 72 -9.97 5.08 -5.12
N PHE A 73 -8.83 4.65 -4.60
CA PHE A 73 -7.73 5.54 -4.20
C PHE A 73 -6.35 5.01 -4.58
N PHE A 74 -5.45 5.95 -4.88
CA PHE A 74 -4.00 5.71 -4.85
C PHE A 74 -3.50 5.93 -3.43
N CYS A 75 -2.73 4.97 -2.91
CA CYS A 75 -2.48 4.87 -1.48
C CYS A 75 -1.00 4.61 -1.16
N ASN A 76 -0.60 5.08 0.01
CA ASN A 76 0.41 4.41 0.83
C ASN A 76 -0.31 3.53 1.86
N ALA A 77 0.33 2.49 2.36
CA ALA A 77 -0.24 1.69 3.45
C ALA A 77 0.86 1.01 4.27
N PRO A 78 0.93 1.20 5.60
CA PRO A 78 1.75 0.35 6.43
C PRO A 78 1.06 -1.00 6.61
N ILE A 79 1.87 -2.05 6.63
CA ILE A 79 1.49 -3.39 7.10
C ILE A 79 2.42 -3.72 8.27
N SER A 80 1.87 -4.26 9.35
CA SER A 80 2.57 -4.50 10.62
C SER A 80 2.16 -5.83 11.24
N ARG A 81 3.12 -6.60 11.73
CA ARG A 81 2.86 -7.79 12.57
C ARG A 81 2.15 -7.42 13.88
N PHE A 82 2.33 -6.17 14.34
CA PHE A 82 1.75 -5.64 15.57
C PHE A 82 0.48 -4.83 15.29
N PRO A 83 -0.50 -4.76 16.21
CA PRO A 83 -1.69 -3.95 16.06
C PRO A 83 -1.37 -2.46 15.79
N ILE A 84 -2.02 -1.87 14.80
CA ILE A 84 -1.95 -0.42 14.54
C ILE A 84 -3.09 0.23 15.33
N LEU A 85 -2.75 0.94 16.41
CA LEU A 85 -3.73 1.49 17.35
C LEU A 85 -4.35 2.81 16.86
N SER A 86 -3.61 3.56 16.06
CA SER A 86 -4.04 4.83 15.48
C SER A 86 -3.28 5.09 14.19
N HIS A 87 -3.87 5.83 13.26
CA HIS A 87 -3.13 6.36 12.12
C HIS A 87 -3.69 7.71 11.68
N ARG A 88 -2.84 8.51 11.04
CA ARG A 88 -3.20 9.81 10.47
C ARG A 88 -2.49 10.01 9.14
N ILE A 89 -3.20 10.63 8.21
CA ILE A 89 -2.69 10.97 6.88
C ILE A 89 -2.39 12.46 6.85
N HIS A 90 -1.14 12.79 6.52
CA HIS A 90 -0.65 14.15 6.38
C HIS A 90 -0.39 14.43 4.91
N GLN A 91 -1.25 15.25 4.29
CA GLN A 91 -1.05 15.68 2.91
C GLN A 91 0.22 16.55 2.84
N LEU A 92 1.11 16.23 1.91
CA LEU A 92 2.37 16.98 1.76
C LEU A 92 2.17 18.18 0.84
N PRO A 93 2.93 19.28 1.05
CA PRO A 93 2.91 20.43 0.15
C PRO A 93 3.19 20.04 -1.31
N ASN A 94 2.43 20.62 -2.24
CA ASN A 94 2.56 20.34 -3.66
C ASN A 94 2.65 21.64 -4.49
N PRO A 95 3.71 22.45 -4.31
CA PRO A 95 3.83 23.78 -4.94
C PRO A 95 3.89 23.71 -6.48
N ASN A 96 4.46 22.63 -7.02
CA ASN A 96 4.62 22.45 -8.46
C ASN A 96 3.42 21.77 -9.13
N ARG A 97 2.34 21.50 -8.38
CA ARG A 97 1.17 20.74 -8.86
C ARG A 97 1.54 19.40 -9.51
N ALA A 98 2.60 18.76 -9.00
CA ALA A 98 2.98 17.42 -9.38
C ALA A 98 1.96 16.39 -8.86
N GLN A 99 2.20 15.10 -9.06
CA GLN A 99 1.36 14.07 -8.46
C GLN A 99 1.36 14.21 -6.91
N PRO A 100 0.21 14.29 -6.24
CA PRO A 100 0.16 14.47 -4.80
C PRO A 100 0.86 13.33 -4.02
N ARG A 101 1.36 13.67 -2.84
CA ARG A 101 2.00 12.76 -1.88
C ARG A 101 1.48 13.03 -0.48
N ALA A 102 1.43 12.00 0.34
CA ALA A 102 1.05 12.09 1.74
C ALA A 102 2.00 11.23 2.59
N ALA A 103 2.30 11.70 3.79
CA ALA A 103 2.93 10.91 4.83
C ALA A 103 1.83 10.25 5.68
N LEU A 104 2.04 9.00 6.07
CA LEU A 104 1.16 8.29 6.98
C LEU A 104 1.89 8.06 8.30
N GLU A 105 1.26 8.52 9.39
CA GLU A 105 1.63 8.28 10.78
C GLU A 105 0.82 7.08 11.29
N ALA A 106 1.47 6.07 11.89
CA ALA A 106 0.85 4.85 12.41
C ALA A 106 1.67 4.21 13.53
#